data_AF-A0A2P1UB27-F1
#
_entry.id   AF-A0A2P1UB27-F1
#
_cell.length_a   1.000
_cell.length_b   1.000
_cell.length_c   1.000
_cell.angle_alpha   90.00
_cell.angle_beta   90.00
_cell.angle_gamma   90.00
#
_symmetry.space_group_name_H-M   'P 1'
#
loop_
_entity.id
_entity.type
_entity.pdbx_description
1 polymer ?
#
loop_
_entity_poly.entity_id
_entity_poly.type
_entity_poly.pdbx_seq_one_letter_code
_entity_poly.pdbx_strand_id
1 'polypeptide(L)'
;MLSFRAKIAFYLEDVTTAIGLTVNLLILALILLSLGIYVAQTYPLSATWQLWLRQLDWGILSLFSLEYLIRFWCAESKLGFIFNIFSILDLLSILPLFFGFFDIRFFRIFRWFRILRVIRFFGSDLSIFRIKTSDQIVFTRILLTLFSIIFVYAGLIYQIEHPINPQVYRTFFDAFYFAVVTMTTVGFGDVTPLSDGGKMVTVLMILTGVLLIPLQISTLTKQILKSGTQIDYPCPDCGLPRHDIDANFCKNCGAKLLKKPD
;
A
#
# COMPACT_ATOMS: atom_id res chain seq x y z
N MET A 1 16.04 -25.85 -19.54
CA MET A 1 15.02 -24.86 -19.95
C MET A 1 13.98 -24.78 -18.86
N LEU A 2 13.67 -23.58 -18.33
CA LEU A 2 12.56 -23.40 -17.40
C LEU A 2 11.27 -23.94 -18.05
N SER A 3 10.49 -24.71 -17.29
CA SER A 3 9.17 -25.16 -17.72
C SER A 3 8.30 -23.95 -18.06
N PHE A 4 7.30 -24.10 -18.94
CA PHE A 4 6.41 -23.00 -19.32
C PHE A 4 5.77 -22.32 -18.10
N ARG A 5 5.41 -23.13 -17.07
CA ARG A 5 4.92 -22.64 -15.77
C ARG A 5 5.95 -21.79 -15.02
N ALA A 6 7.20 -22.25 -14.95
CA ALA A 6 8.27 -21.52 -14.28
C ALA A 6 8.63 -20.22 -14.99
N LYS A 7 8.51 -20.16 -16.32
CA LYS A 7 8.67 -18.90 -17.08
C LYS A 7 7.57 -17.87 -16.76
N ILE A 8 6.31 -18.31 -16.67
CA ILE A 8 5.19 -17.43 -16.30
C ILE A 8 5.35 -16.95 -14.86
N ALA A 9 5.66 -17.85 -13.93
CA ALA A 9 5.93 -17.50 -12.53
C ALA A 9 7.02 -16.43 -12.42
N PHE A 10 8.12 -16.63 -13.15
CA PHE A 10 9.23 -15.69 -13.20
C PHE A 10 8.78 -14.29 -13.66
N TYR A 11 8.10 -14.15 -14.79
CA TYR A 11 7.66 -12.82 -15.27
C TYR A 11 6.60 -12.15 -14.40
N LEU A 12 5.83 -12.90 -13.61
CA LEU A 12 4.82 -12.34 -12.70
C LEU A 12 5.40 -11.79 -11.40
N GLU A 13 6.60 -12.24 -11.01
CA GLU A 13 7.29 -11.84 -9.78
C GLU A 13 8.51 -10.96 -10.06
N ASP A 14 9.08 -11.07 -11.25
CA ASP A 14 10.27 -10.34 -11.64
C ASP A 14 9.97 -8.85 -11.90
N VAL A 15 10.86 -8.02 -11.37
CA VAL A 15 10.84 -6.56 -11.51
C VAL A 15 12.12 -6.03 -12.19
N THR A 16 13.02 -6.93 -12.59
CA THR A 16 14.29 -6.59 -13.22
C THR A 16 14.22 -6.62 -14.74
N THR A 17 13.47 -7.55 -15.33
CA THR A 17 13.25 -7.59 -16.78
C THR A 17 12.21 -6.56 -17.20
N ALA A 18 12.35 -6.04 -18.42
CA ALA A 18 11.40 -5.09 -18.99
C ALA A 18 9.96 -5.65 -19.01
N ILE A 19 9.81 -6.95 -19.29
CA ILE A 19 8.50 -7.62 -19.33
C ILE A 19 7.89 -7.67 -17.93
N GLY A 20 8.64 -8.16 -16.94
CA GLY A 20 8.16 -8.24 -15.55
C GLY A 20 7.83 -6.85 -14.98
N LEU A 21 8.65 -5.85 -15.29
CA LEU A 21 8.40 -4.46 -14.92
C LEU A 21 7.09 -3.92 -15.53
N THR A 22 6.87 -4.11 -16.83
CA THR A 22 5.63 -3.66 -17.50
C THR A 22 4.39 -4.34 -16.92
N VAL A 23 4.45 -5.65 -16.65
CA VAL A 23 3.34 -6.39 -16.04
C VAL A 23 3.00 -5.84 -14.65
N ASN A 24 4.02 -5.63 -13.81
CA ASN A 24 3.85 -5.09 -12.46
C ASN A 24 3.30 -3.65 -12.47
N LEU A 25 3.80 -2.78 -13.35
CA LEU A 25 3.28 -1.43 -13.53
C LEU A 25 1.84 -1.41 -14.04
N LEU A 26 1.49 -2.32 -14.94
CA LEU A 26 0.13 -2.46 -15.45
C LEU A 26 -0.83 -2.92 -14.35
N ILE A 27 -0.43 -3.89 -13.52
CA ILE A 27 -1.22 -4.32 -12.35
C ILE A 27 -1.43 -3.15 -11.40
N LEU A 28 -0.38 -2.38 -11.10
CA LEU A 28 -0.49 -1.19 -10.25
C LEU A 28 -1.45 -0.16 -10.84
N ALA A 29 -1.34 0.14 -12.14
CA ALA A 29 -2.23 1.07 -12.82
C ALA A 29 -3.69 0.60 -12.77
N LEU A 30 -3.94 -0.70 -12.95
CA LEU A 30 -5.28 -1.28 -12.80
C LEU A 30 -5.82 -1.17 -11.37
N ILE A 31 -4.97 -1.32 -10.35
CA ILE A 31 -5.38 -1.17 -8.94
C ILE A 31 -5.83 0.28 -8.71
N LEU A 32 -4.98 1.25 -9.08
CA LEU A 32 -5.30 2.67 -8.93
C LEU A 32 -6.54 3.08 -9.72
N LEU A 33 -6.68 2.56 -10.95
CA LEU A 33 -7.86 2.79 -11.77
C LEU A 33 -9.12 2.22 -11.13
N SER A 34 -9.08 0.99 -10.60
CA SER A 34 -10.21 0.37 -9.92
C SER A 34 -10.65 1.18 -8.68
N LEU A 35 -9.68 1.70 -7.91
CA LEU A 35 -9.97 2.54 -6.75
C LEU A 35 -10.56 3.89 -7.17
N GLY A 36 -10.02 4.52 -8.22
CA GLY A 36 -10.55 5.77 -8.77
C GLY A 36 -11.98 5.62 -9.29
N ILE A 37 -12.26 4.53 -10.01
CA ILE A 37 -13.61 4.17 -10.45
C ILE A 37 -14.55 4.03 -9.25
N TYR A 38 -14.11 3.34 -8.19
CA TYR A 38 -14.92 3.16 -7.00
C TYR A 38 -15.20 4.49 -6.28
N VAL A 39 -14.18 5.33 -6.11
CA VAL A 39 -14.35 6.67 -5.52
C VAL A 39 -15.33 7.49 -6.35
N ALA A 40 -15.21 7.47 -7.67
CA ALA A 40 -16.14 8.15 -8.57
C ALA A 40 -17.58 7.65 -8.41
N GLN A 41 -17.79 6.35 -8.19
CA GLN A 41 -19.13 5.78 -7.93
C GLN A 41 -19.78 6.28 -6.64
N THR A 42 -19.02 6.87 -5.71
CA THR A 42 -19.59 7.47 -4.48
C THR A 42 -20.20 8.86 -4.70
N TYR A 43 -19.95 9.46 -5.88
CA TYR A 43 -20.54 10.73 -6.28
C TYR A 43 -21.85 10.51 -7.04
N PRO A 44 -22.77 11.50 -7.01
CA PRO A 44 -24.03 11.43 -7.75
C PRO A 44 -23.78 11.56 -9.26
N LEU A 45 -23.42 10.44 -9.90
CA LEU A 45 -23.20 10.35 -11.35
C LEU A 45 -24.50 9.97 -12.08
N SER A 46 -24.60 10.35 -13.36
CA SER A 46 -25.74 9.95 -14.20
C SER A 46 -25.78 8.42 -14.40
N ALA A 47 -26.97 7.88 -14.65
CA ALA A 47 -27.18 6.43 -14.79
C ALA A 47 -26.28 5.79 -15.87
N THR A 48 -26.04 6.51 -16.98
CA THR A 48 -25.16 6.07 -18.06
C THR A 48 -23.71 5.91 -17.58
N TRP A 49 -23.18 6.91 -16.88
CA TRP A 49 -21.81 6.84 -16.33
C TRP A 49 -21.68 5.77 -15.26
N GLN A 50 -22.69 5.60 -14.40
CA GLN A 50 -22.70 4.52 -13.41
C GLN A 50 -22.63 3.13 -14.08
N LEU A 51 -23.33 2.93 -15.19
CA LEU A 51 -23.30 1.68 -15.94
C LEU A 51 -21.91 1.41 -16.54
N TRP A 52 -21.31 2.40 -17.22
CA TRP A 52 -19.98 2.27 -17.81
C TRP A 52 -18.91 1.99 -16.75
N LEU A 53 -18.90 2.76 -15.66
CA LEU A 53 -17.96 2.55 -14.54
C LEU A 53 -18.14 1.17 -13.91
N ARG A 54 -19.38 0.68 -13.80
CA ARG A 54 -19.66 -0.66 -13.29
C ARG A 54 -19.09 -1.73 -14.23
N GLN A 55 -19.31 -1.63 -15.53
CA GLN A 55 -18.76 -2.58 -16.51
C GLN A 55 -17.23 -2.61 -16.47
N LEU A 56 -16.58 -1.44 -16.36
CA LEU A 56 -15.13 -1.34 -16.21
C LEU A 56 -14.65 -2.00 -14.91
N ASP A 57 -15.31 -1.77 -13.77
CA ASP A 57 -14.94 -2.40 -12.50
C ASP A 57 -15.02 -3.93 -12.57
N TRP A 58 -16.08 -4.48 -13.18
CA TRP A 58 -16.20 -5.92 -13.41
C TRP A 58 -15.12 -6.48 -14.34
N GLY A 59 -14.76 -5.72 -15.39
CA GLY A 59 -13.67 -6.08 -16.31
C GLY A 59 -12.31 -6.15 -15.59
N ILE A 60 -11.97 -5.13 -14.80
CA ILE A 60 -10.73 -5.09 -14.01
C ILE A 60 -10.70 -6.22 -12.97
N LEU A 61 -11.82 -6.46 -12.29
CA LEU A 61 -11.94 -7.52 -11.29
C LEU A 61 -11.78 -8.92 -11.90
N SER A 62 -12.27 -9.11 -13.12
CA SER A 62 -12.07 -10.34 -13.88
C SER A 62 -10.59 -10.55 -14.24
N LEU A 63 -9.88 -9.49 -14.64
CA LEU A 63 -8.43 -9.54 -14.89
C LEU A 63 -7.64 -9.91 -13.62
N PHE A 64 -7.97 -9.33 -12.47
CA PHE A 64 -7.32 -9.68 -11.20
C PHE A 64 -7.61 -11.12 -10.76
N SER A 65 -8.80 -11.63 -11.06
CA SER A 65 -9.15 -13.02 -10.79
C SER A 65 -8.35 -13.97 -11.67
N LEU A 66 -8.19 -13.66 -12.96
CA LEU A 66 -7.31 -14.41 -13.86
C LEU A 66 -5.84 -14.37 -13.40
N GLU A 67 -5.34 -13.20 -13.01
CA GLU A 67 -3.99 -13.03 -12.45
C GLU A 67 -3.77 -13.94 -11.23
N TYR A 68 -4.71 -13.94 -10.29
CA TYR A 68 -4.65 -14.79 -9.09
C TYR A 68 -4.66 -16.28 -9.44
N LEU A 69 -5.54 -16.71 -10.35
CA LEU A 69 -5.63 -18.10 -10.79
C LEU A 69 -4.35 -18.57 -11.50
N ILE A 70 -3.75 -17.72 -12.33
CA ILE A 70 -2.47 -18.02 -12.99
C ILE A 70 -1.36 -18.19 -11.95
N ARG A 71 -1.28 -17.30 -10.95
CA ARG A 71 -0.31 -17.45 -9.85
C ARG A 71 -0.54 -18.71 -9.03
N PHE A 72 -1.79 -18.99 -8.67
CA PHE A 72 -2.16 -20.20 -7.95
C PHE A 72 -1.77 -21.46 -8.75
N TRP A 73 -1.98 -21.46 -10.07
CA TRP A 73 -1.59 -22.57 -10.94
C TRP A 73 -0.07 -22.75 -11.03
N CYS A 74 0.70 -21.66 -11.06
CA CYS A 74 2.15 -21.69 -11.14
C CYS A 74 2.84 -22.00 -9.80
N ALA A 75 2.17 -21.77 -8.66
CA ALA A 75 2.76 -21.98 -7.34
C ALA A 75 3.18 -23.44 -7.10
N GLU A 76 4.38 -23.63 -6.55
CA GLU A 76 4.93 -24.96 -6.22
C GLU A 76 4.12 -25.66 -5.13
N SER A 77 3.77 -24.92 -4.06
CA SER A 77 2.91 -25.41 -2.98
C SER A 77 1.58 -24.64 -2.93
N LYS A 78 0.47 -25.35 -3.19
CA LYS A 78 -0.87 -24.71 -3.25
C LYS A 78 -1.32 -24.16 -1.90
N LEU A 79 -1.08 -24.90 -0.82
CA LEU A 79 -1.42 -24.48 0.53
C LEU A 79 -0.52 -23.32 0.99
N GLY A 80 0.79 -23.42 0.74
CA GLY A 80 1.75 -22.35 1.06
C GLY A 80 1.39 -21.04 0.33
N PHE A 81 0.92 -21.15 -0.91
CA PHE A 81 0.43 -19.98 -1.65
C PHE A 81 -0.80 -19.35 -1.02
N ILE A 82 -1.83 -20.11 -0.65
CA ILE A 82 -3.08 -19.55 -0.09
C ILE A 82 -2.83 -18.87 1.26
N PHE A 83 -1.93 -19.42 2.09
CA PHE A 83 -1.61 -18.86 3.41
C PHE A 83 -0.54 -17.74 3.38
N ASN A 84 -0.02 -17.38 2.21
CA ASN A 84 0.87 -16.23 2.08
C ASN A 84 0.07 -14.92 2.19
N ILE A 85 0.55 -13.97 3.01
CA ILE A 85 -0.09 -12.66 3.24
C ILE A 85 -0.45 -11.94 1.93
N PHE A 86 0.43 -11.95 0.92
CA PHE A 86 0.19 -11.25 -0.35
C PHE A 86 -0.90 -11.95 -1.18
N SER A 87 -0.94 -13.28 -1.16
CA SER A 87 -1.98 -14.07 -1.81
C SER A 87 -3.33 -13.92 -1.11
N ILE A 88 -3.35 -13.77 0.22
CA ILE A 88 -4.56 -13.47 0.98
C ILE A 88 -5.10 -12.11 0.56
N LEU A 89 -4.24 -11.09 0.43
CA LEU A 89 -4.66 -9.76 -0.05
C LEU A 89 -5.24 -9.81 -1.47
N ASP A 90 -4.60 -10.55 -2.38
CA ASP A 90 -5.13 -10.78 -3.73
C ASP A 90 -6.49 -11.51 -3.67
N LEU A 91 -6.63 -12.53 -2.82
CA LEU A 91 -7.87 -13.27 -2.63
C LEU A 91 -9.00 -12.38 -2.08
N LEU A 92 -8.72 -11.59 -1.04
CA LEU A 92 -9.69 -10.64 -0.47
C LEU A 92 -10.19 -9.66 -1.54
N SER A 93 -9.29 -9.22 -2.43
CA SER A 93 -9.62 -8.27 -3.49
C SER A 93 -10.59 -8.80 -4.56
N ILE A 94 -10.57 -10.12 -4.79
CA ILE A 94 -11.42 -10.82 -5.78
C ILE A 94 -12.69 -11.42 -5.17
N LEU A 95 -12.77 -11.58 -3.85
CA LEU A 95 -13.98 -12.07 -3.15
C LEU A 95 -15.27 -11.36 -3.57
N PRO A 96 -15.32 -10.02 -3.75
CA PRO A 96 -16.54 -9.34 -4.20
C PRO A 96 -17.08 -9.84 -5.55
N LEU A 97 -16.25 -10.42 -6.41
CA LEU A 97 -16.66 -10.96 -7.71
C LEU A 97 -17.57 -12.18 -7.54
N PHE A 98 -17.13 -13.11 -6.68
CA PHE A 98 -17.79 -14.40 -6.48
C PHE A 98 -19.11 -14.25 -5.71
N PHE A 99 -19.13 -13.34 -4.73
CA PHE A 99 -20.29 -13.12 -3.85
C PHE A 99 -21.14 -11.91 -4.25
N GLY A 100 -20.75 -11.16 -5.29
CA GLY A 100 -21.51 -10.03 -5.81
C GLY A 100 -22.89 -10.41 -6.33
N PHE A 101 -23.09 -11.69 -6.70
CA PHE A 101 -24.39 -12.23 -7.12
C PHE A 101 -25.40 -12.41 -5.98
N PHE A 102 -24.95 -12.53 -4.73
CA PHE A 102 -25.82 -12.80 -3.58
C PHE A 102 -26.28 -11.52 -2.84
N ASP A 103 -25.98 -10.33 -3.37
CA ASP A 103 -26.28 -8.99 -2.81
C ASP A 103 -26.06 -8.84 -1.30
N ILE A 104 -25.01 -9.49 -0.79
CA ILE A 104 -24.65 -9.40 0.61
C ILE A 104 -23.78 -8.14 0.79
N ARG A 105 -24.36 -7.10 1.41
CA ARG A 105 -23.70 -5.81 1.72
C ARG A 105 -22.32 -5.97 2.36
N PHE A 106 -22.11 -7.00 3.17
CA PHE A 106 -20.84 -7.30 3.84
C PHE A 106 -19.67 -7.48 2.86
N PHE A 107 -19.87 -8.13 1.71
CA PHE A 107 -18.77 -8.37 0.77
C PHE A 107 -18.32 -7.12 0.01
N ARG A 108 -19.12 -6.04 0.01
CA ARG A 108 -18.73 -4.76 -0.59
C ARG A 108 -17.55 -4.13 0.16
N ILE A 109 -17.41 -4.44 1.45
CA ILE A 109 -16.30 -4.00 2.30
C ILE A 109 -14.94 -4.47 1.76
N PHE A 110 -14.87 -5.68 1.18
CA PHE A 110 -13.61 -6.23 0.65
C PHE A 110 -13.04 -5.42 -0.52
N ARG A 111 -13.84 -4.59 -1.20
CA ARG A 111 -13.37 -3.72 -2.29
C ARG A 111 -12.31 -2.71 -1.82
N TRP A 112 -12.40 -2.27 -0.57
CA TRP A 112 -11.44 -1.32 0.00
C TRP A 112 -10.07 -1.94 0.25
N PHE A 113 -10.02 -3.24 0.52
CA PHE A 113 -8.75 -3.96 0.71
C PHE A 113 -7.94 -4.09 -0.60
N ARG A 114 -8.51 -3.76 -1.78
CA ARG A 114 -7.78 -3.73 -3.06
C ARG A 114 -6.56 -2.81 -3.02
N ILE A 115 -6.62 -1.67 -2.30
CA ILE A 115 -5.46 -0.78 -2.15
C ILE A 115 -4.30 -1.46 -1.42
N LEU A 116 -4.57 -2.43 -0.53
CA LEU A 116 -3.51 -3.16 0.17
C LEU A 116 -2.66 -3.99 -0.78
N ARG A 117 -3.14 -4.30 -1.99
CA ARG A 117 -2.30 -4.92 -3.03
C ARG A 117 -1.11 -4.05 -3.40
N VAL A 118 -1.14 -2.74 -3.19
CA VAL A 118 0.01 -1.84 -3.39
C VAL A 118 1.17 -2.21 -2.44
N ILE A 119 0.89 -2.81 -1.28
CA ILE A 119 1.90 -3.20 -0.29
C ILE A 119 2.88 -4.24 -0.86
N ARG A 120 2.47 -5.07 -1.83
CA ARG A 120 3.38 -6.04 -2.46
C ARG A 120 4.56 -5.37 -3.16
N PHE A 121 4.36 -4.14 -3.63
CA PHE A 121 5.42 -3.33 -4.26
C PHE A 121 6.40 -2.78 -3.24
N PHE A 122 6.11 -2.90 -1.93
CA PHE A 122 7.04 -2.49 -0.88
C PHE A 122 8.15 -3.52 -0.64
N GLY A 123 7.90 -4.79 -0.96
CA GLY A 123 8.89 -5.88 -0.83
C GLY A 123 9.88 -5.94 -1.99
N SER A 124 9.47 -5.49 -3.18
CA SER A 124 10.37 -5.25 -4.32
C SER A 124 11.15 -3.95 -4.11
N ASP A 125 12.42 -3.92 -4.51
CA ASP A 125 13.15 -2.65 -4.64
C ASP A 125 12.27 -1.65 -5.42
N LEU A 126 11.95 -0.49 -4.84
CA LEU A 126 11.19 0.59 -5.50
C LEU A 126 11.99 1.23 -6.66
N SER A 127 13.02 0.55 -7.16
CA SER A 127 13.75 0.83 -8.39
C SER A 127 12.82 0.98 -9.60
N ILE A 128 11.63 0.36 -9.55
CA ILE A 128 10.50 0.51 -10.47
C ILE A 128 10.18 1.99 -10.78
N PHE A 129 10.28 2.87 -9.78
CA PHE A 129 9.97 4.30 -9.91
C PHE A 129 11.21 5.17 -10.19
N ARG A 130 12.34 4.58 -10.59
CA ARG A 130 13.64 5.26 -10.73
C ARG A 130 14.10 5.96 -9.44
N ILE A 131 13.61 5.51 -8.29
CA ILE A 131 14.04 6.03 -7.00
C ILE A 131 15.38 5.36 -6.68
N LYS A 132 16.48 6.06 -6.95
CA LYS A 132 17.85 5.53 -6.83
C LYS A 132 18.44 5.64 -5.42
N THR A 133 17.94 6.59 -4.62
CA THR A 133 18.47 6.85 -3.28
C THR A 133 17.69 6.05 -2.25
N SER A 134 18.41 5.31 -1.39
CA SER A 134 17.86 4.54 -0.26
C SER A 134 16.84 5.33 0.58
N ASP A 135 17.04 6.63 0.71
CA ASP A 135 16.19 7.50 1.53
C ASP A 135 14.85 7.82 0.86
N GLN A 136 14.84 8.07 -0.45
CA GLN A 136 13.61 8.33 -1.20
C GLN A 136 12.73 7.06 -1.31
N ILE A 137 13.35 5.87 -1.40
CA ILE A 137 12.63 4.58 -1.46
C ILE A 137 11.79 4.39 -0.21
N VAL A 138 12.39 4.60 0.95
CA VAL A 138 11.71 4.36 2.22
C VAL A 138 10.74 5.48 2.56
N PHE A 139 11.05 6.74 2.23
CA PHE A 139 10.07 7.82 2.32
C PHE A 139 8.79 7.50 1.52
N THR A 140 8.96 7.09 0.27
CA THR A 140 7.84 6.72 -0.61
C THR A 140 7.07 5.52 -0.06
N ARG A 141 7.76 4.50 0.45
CA ARG A 141 7.14 3.32 1.09
C ARG A 141 6.25 3.74 2.27
N ILE A 142 6.75 4.64 3.11
CA ILE A 142 6.06 5.09 4.31
C ILE A 142 4.80 5.88 3.95
N LEU A 143 4.94 6.83 3.02
CA LEU A 143 3.80 7.61 2.51
C LEU A 143 2.72 6.71 1.92
N LEU A 144 3.09 5.76 1.05
CA LEU A 144 2.16 4.83 0.45
C LEU A 144 1.49 3.91 1.48
N THR A 145 2.22 3.47 2.51
CA THR A 145 1.66 2.65 3.61
C THR A 145 0.60 3.42 4.38
N LEU A 146 0.92 4.64 4.81
CA LEU A 146 -0.01 5.50 5.55
C LEU A 146 -1.24 5.85 4.71
N PHE A 147 -1.05 6.23 3.45
CA PHE A 147 -2.13 6.51 2.52
C PHE A 147 -3.05 5.29 2.33
N SER A 148 -2.48 4.10 2.16
CA SER A 148 -3.25 2.86 1.99
C SER A 148 -4.11 2.55 3.21
N ILE A 149 -3.56 2.71 4.42
CA ILE A 149 -4.28 2.48 5.68
C ILE A 149 -5.45 3.47 5.83
N ILE A 150 -5.20 4.77 5.63
CA ILE A 150 -6.24 5.81 5.68
C ILE A 150 -7.33 5.50 4.66
N PHE A 151 -6.94 5.14 3.42
CA PHE A 151 -7.89 4.82 2.36
C PHE A 151 -8.76 3.61 2.70
N VAL A 152 -8.20 2.54 3.28
CA VAL A 152 -8.99 1.38 3.73
C VAL A 152 -10.00 1.82 4.78
N TYR A 153 -9.57 2.51 5.85
CA TYR A 153 -10.49 2.91 6.92
C TYR A 153 -11.56 3.90 6.46
N ALA A 154 -11.21 4.86 5.59
CA ALA A 154 -12.17 5.74 4.93
C ALA A 154 -13.22 4.94 4.15
N GLY A 155 -12.78 3.88 3.49
CA GLY A 155 -13.67 2.97 2.79
C GLY A 155 -14.61 2.19 3.70
N LEU A 156 -14.06 1.59 4.77
CA LEU A 156 -14.82 0.83 5.77
C LEU A 156 -15.89 1.71 6.41
N ILE A 157 -15.52 2.91 6.87
CA ILE A 157 -16.45 3.81 7.55
C ILE A 157 -17.50 4.34 6.58
N TYR A 158 -17.14 4.69 5.34
CA TYR A 158 -18.12 5.08 4.32
C TYR A 158 -19.13 3.96 4.06
N GLN A 159 -18.67 2.72 3.90
CA GLN A 159 -19.55 1.59 3.56
C GLN A 159 -20.57 1.27 4.67
N ILE A 160 -20.21 1.54 5.93
CA ILE A 160 -21.05 1.31 7.10
C ILE A 160 -21.95 2.52 7.39
N GLU A 161 -21.41 3.73 7.33
CA GLU A 161 -22.11 4.95 7.74
C GLU A 161 -22.93 5.58 6.62
N HIS A 162 -22.53 5.53 5.35
CA HIS A 162 -23.29 6.17 4.27
C HIS A 162 -24.77 5.72 4.22
N PRO A 163 -25.12 4.43 4.41
CA PRO A 163 -26.53 4.01 4.45
C PRO A 163 -27.32 4.52 5.66
N ILE A 164 -26.66 4.87 6.77
CA ILE A 164 -27.28 5.22 8.06
C ILE A 164 -27.28 6.74 8.28
N ASN A 165 -26.19 7.39 7.88
CA ASN A 165 -25.92 8.80 8.02
C ASN A 165 -25.46 9.43 6.68
N PRO A 166 -26.31 9.38 5.63
CA PRO A 166 -25.95 9.89 4.31
C PRO A 166 -25.75 11.42 4.29
N GLN A 167 -26.28 12.13 5.28
CA GLN A 167 -26.18 13.59 5.39
C GLN A 167 -24.77 14.06 5.75
N VAL A 168 -24.07 13.26 6.57
CA VAL A 168 -22.69 13.51 7.01
C VAL A 168 -21.69 12.79 6.11
N TYR A 169 -21.94 11.51 5.81
CA TYR A 169 -21.10 10.70 4.93
C TYR A 169 -21.68 10.69 3.51
N ARG A 170 -21.64 11.83 2.80
CA ARG A 170 -22.26 11.97 1.47
C ARG A 170 -21.46 11.24 0.41
N THR A 171 -20.15 11.48 0.43
CA THR A 171 -19.19 10.97 -0.55
C THR A 171 -18.05 10.24 0.16
N PHE A 172 -17.24 9.51 -0.61
CA PHE A 172 -16.01 8.94 -0.07
C PHE A 172 -15.10 10.00 0.57
N PHE A 173 -15.10 11.22 0.03
CA PHE A 173 -14.21 12.27 0.53
C PHE A 173 -14.53 12.70 1.96
N ASP A 174 -15.80 12.70 2.36
CA ASP A 174 -16.21 13.00 3.74
C ASP A 174 -15.67 11.93 4.72
N ALA A 175 -15.72 10.67 4.30
CA ALA A 175 -15.13 9.56 5.05
C ALA A 175 -13.60 9.60 5.09
N PHE A 176 -12.97 10.01 3.99
CA PHE A 176 -11.53 10.19 3.90
C PHE A 176 -11.05 11.32 4.80
N TYR A 177 -11.75 12.46 4.77
CA TYR A 177 -11.52 13.58 5.67
C TYR A 177 -11.64 13.14 7.14
N PHE A 178 -12.70 12.42 7.50
CA PHE A 178 -12.86 11.86 8.84
C PHE A 178 -11.69 10.95 9.26
N ALA A 179 -11.28 10.03 8.37
CA ALA A 179 -10.16 9.14 8.63
C ALA A 179 -8.86 9.90 8.85
N VAL A 180 -8.57 10.91 8.03
CA VAL A 180 -7.38 11.77 8.17
C VAL A 180 -7.42 12.50 9.52
N VAL A 181 -8.48 13.26 9.81
CA VAL A 181 -8.63 14.06 11.05
C VAL A 181 -8.56 13.20 12.30
N THR A 182 -9.09 11.98 12.25
CA THR A 182 -9.07 11.05 13.38
C THR A 182 -7.69 10.40 13.56
N MET A 183 -7.07 9.93 12.47
CA MET A 183 -5.75 9.30 12.54
C MET A 183 -4.63 10.28 12.89
N THR A 184 -4.76 11.54 12.51
CA THR A 184 -3.84 12.62 12.92
C THR A 184 -4.16 13.18 14.30
N THR A 185 -5.13 12.61 15.01
CA THR A 185 -5.57 13.02 16.37
C THR A 185 -6.07 14.46 16.47
N VAL A 186 -6.43 15.09 15.35
CA VAL A 186 -6.98 16.46 15.34
C VAL A 186 -8.40 16.48 15.90
N GLY A 187 -9.26 15.58 15.42
CA GLY A 187 -10.58 15.35 16.01
C GLY A 187 -11.53 16.55 16.02
N PHE A 188 -11.76 17.22 14.89
CA PHE A 188 -12.68 18.38 14.80
C PHE A 188 -14.12 18.09 15.26
N GLY A 189 -14.58 16.84 15.15
CA GLY A 189 -15.89 16.41 15.63
C GLY A 189 -17.07 16.80 14.73
N ASP A 190 -16.80 17.37 13.56
CA ASP A 190 -17.76 17.76 12.53
C ASP A 190 -18.33 16.57 11.74
N VAL A 191 -17.50 15.55 11.50
CA VAL A 191 -17.89 14.27 10.92
C VAL A 191 -17.68 13.19 11.97
N THR A 192 -18.74 12.48 12.36
CA THR A 192 -18.67 11.38 13.34
C THR A 192 -19.63 10.25 12.98
N PRO A 193 -19.26 8.98 13.27
CA PRO A 193 -20.13 7.84 13.02
C PRO A 193 -21.28 7.81 14.02
N LEU A 194 -22.47 7.47 13.54
CA LEU A 194 -23.65 7.27 14.38
C LEU A 194 -23.84 5.80 14.75
N SER A 195 -23.49 4.88 13.84
CA SER A 195 -23.74 3.46 14.04
C SER A 195 -22.72 2.80 14.95
N ASP A 196 -23.12 1.73 15.64
CA ASP A 196 -22.21 0.97 16.49
C ASP A 196 -21.10 0.28 15.70
N GLY A 197 -21.40 -0.15 14.46
CA GLY A 197 -20.41 -0.67 13.53
C GLY A 197 -19.36 0.39 13.14
N GLY A 198 -19.80 1.63 12.89
CA GLY A 198 -18.90 2.74 12.58
C GLY A 198 -18.05 3.15 13.78
N LYS A 199 -18.62 3.17 14.99
CA LYS A 199 -17.85 3.38 16.23
C LYS A 199 -16.79 2.30 16.42
N MET A 200 -17.11 1.03 16.20
CA MET A 200 -16.15 -0.07 16.31
C MET A 200 -15.00 0.07 15.29
N VAL A 201 -15.32 0.43 14.04
CA VAL A 201 -14.30 0.71 13.03
C VAL A 201 -13.42 1.90 13.42
N THR A 202 -14.00 2.96 13.99
CA THR A 202 -13.25 4.11 14.50
C THR A 202 -12.30 3.73 15.63
N VAL A 203 -12.71 2.86 16.57
CA VAL A 203 -11.82 2.35 17.62
C VAL A 203 -10.64 1.59 17.01
N LEU A 204 -10.88 0.68 16.07
CA LEU A 204 -9.83 -0.06 15.37
C LEU A 204 -8.90 0.88 14.59
N MET A 205 -9.45 1.90 13.95
CA MET A 205 -8.72 2.93 13.23
C MET A 205 -7.77 3.69 14.15
N ILE A 206 -8.25 4.14 15.32
CA ILE A 206 -7.44 4.86 16.32
C ILE A 206 -6.32 3.95 16.83
N LEU A 207 -6.62 2.71 17.22
CA LEU A 207 -5.61 1.74 17.68
C LEU A 207 -4.54 1.51 16.62
N THR A 208 -4.94 1.37 15.36
CA THR A 208 -4.01 1.20 14.23
C THR A 208 -3.15 2.45 14.03
N GLY A 209 -3.74 3.64 14.09
CA GLY A 209 -3.03 4.91 13.97
C GLY A 209 -1.97 5.09 15.06
N VAL A 210 -2.36 4.87 16.32
CA VAL A 210 -1.47 5.00 17.49
C VAL A 210 -0.31 4.00 17.43
N LEU A 211 -0.53 2.79 16.93
CA LEU A 211 0.53 1.77 16.81
C LEU A 211 1.44 2.00 15.59
N LEU A 212 0.87 2.28 14.42
CA LEU A 212 1.63 2.29 13.17
C LEU A 212 2.28 3.63 12.86
N ILE A 213 1.61 4.76 13.10
CA ILE A 213 2.14 6.08 12.73
C ILE A 213 3.50 6.35 13.41
N PRO A 214 3.68 6.12 14.72
CA PRO A 214 4.98 6.32 15.38
C PRO A 214 6.08 5.40 14.83
N LEU A 215 5.76 4.14 14.48
CA LEU A 215 6.72 3.21 13.89
C LEU A 215 7.23 3.73 12.54
N GLN A 216 6.32 4.23 11.70
CA GLN A 216 6.69 4.82 10.41
C GLN A 216 7.52 6.09 10.59
N ILE A 217 7.11 7.00 11.47
CA ILE A 217 7.87 8.22 11.78
C ILE A 217 9.28 7.87 12.28
N SER A 218 9.42 6.90 13.19
CA SER A 218 10.73 6.48 13.72
C SER A 218 11.67 5.96 12.61
N THR A 219 11.10 5.31 11.59
CA THR A 219 11.86 4.80 10.45
C THR A 219 12.33 5.95 9.56
N LEU A 220 11.45 6.93 9.29
CA LEU A 220 11.83 8.16 8.59
C LEU A 220 12.95 8.91 9.34
N THR A 221 12.80 9.12 10.64
CA THR A 221 13.79 9.83 11.46
C THR A 221 15.15 9.14 11.40
N LYS A 222 15.20 7.80 11.53
CA LYS A 222 16.45 7.03 11.43
C LYS A 222 17.15 7.22 10.08
N GLN A 223 16.40 7.37 9.00
CA GLN A 223 16.98 7.58 7.67
C GLN A 223 17.45 9.00 7.44
N ILE A 224 16.66 9.99 7.83
CA ILE A 224 17.04 11.40 7.74
C ILE A 224 18.33 11.63 8.52
N LEU A 225 18.44 11.05 9.72
CA LEU A 225 19.66 11.09 10.51
C LEU A 225 20.83 10.42 9.78
N LYS A 226 20.67 9.19 9.28
CA LYS A 226 21.73 8.49 8.51
C LYS A 226 22.21 9.27 7.29
N SER A 227 21.31 9.91 6.55
CA SER A 227 21.66 10.69 5.36
C SER A 227 22.30 12.04 5.71
N GLY A 228 21.94 12.64 6.83
CA GLY A 228 22.44 13.96 7.23
C GLY A 228 23.72 13.93 8.04
N THR A 229 24.07 12.80 8.67
CA THR A 229 25.21 12.71 9.59
C THR A 229 26.37 11.87 9.09
N GLN A 230 26.31 11.27 7.89
CA GLN A 230 27.36 10.38 7.39
C GLN A 230 28.03 10.90 6.12
N ILE A 231 29.35 10.75 6.05
CA ILE A 231 30.19 11.05 4.89
C ILE A 231 30.76 9.77 4.29
N ASP A 232 30.78 9.69 2.96
CA ASP A 232 31.50 8.67 2.21
C ASP A 232 32.99 9.03 2.21
N TYR A 233 33.70 8.54 3.21
CA TYR A 233 35.16 8.64 3.34
C TYR A 233 35.69 7.27 3.77
N PRO A 234 36.36 6.51 2.88
CA PRO A 234 36.85 5.18 3.23
C PRO A 234 37.99 5.26 4.25
N CYS A 235 37.89 4.49 5.32
CA CYS A 235 38.95 4.38 6.32
C CYS A 235 40.25 3.89 5.68
N PRO A 236 41.39 4.57 5.90
CA PRO A 236 42.67 4.21 5.27
C PRO A 236 43.21 2.84 5.72
N ASP A 237 42.87 2.37 6.92
CA ASP A 237 43.34 1.06 7.44
C ASP A 237 42.41 -0.11 7.07
N CYS A 238 41.12 0.00 7.39
CA CYS A 238 40.19 -1.13 7.27
C CYS A 238 39.21 -1.03 6.09
N GLY A 239 39.24 0.07 5.33
CA GLY A 239 38.38 0.26 4.16
C GLY A 239 36.90 0.48 4.47
N LEU A 240 36.51 0.75 5.72
CA LEU A 240 35.11 1.06 6.06
C LEU A 240 34.66 2.30 5.26
N PRO A 241 33.61 2.23 4.41
CA PRO A 241 33.33 3.27 3.42
C PRO A 241 32.67 4.54 3.98
N ARG A 242 32.02 4.46 5.15
CA ARG A 242 31.20 5.54 5.72
C ARG A 242 31.49 5.81 7.20
N HIS A 243 31.58 7.09 7.54
CA HIS A 243 31.79 7.58 8.90
C HIS A 243 30.82 8.72 9.23
N ASP A 244 30.56 8.95 10.51
CA ASP A 244 29.79 10.11 10.93
C ASP A 244 30.62 11.40 10.69
N ILE A 245 29.96 12.53 10.42
CA ILE A 245 30.61 13.80 10.03
C ILE A 245 31.61 14.28 11.09
N ASP A 246 31.33 14.03 12.36
CA ASP A 246 32.14 14.41 13.52
C ASP A 246 33.11 13.30 13.97
N ALA A 247 33.21 12.19 13.22
CA ALA A 247 34.08 11.07 13.58
C ALA A 247 35.57 11.42 13.42
N ASN A 248 36.30 11.48 14.53
CA ASN A 248 37.77 11.61 14.52
C ASN A 248 38.47 10.24 14.39
N PHE A 249 37.77 9.14 14.70
CA PHE A 249 38.30 7.78 14.69
C PHE A 249 37.33 6.83 13.97
N CYS A 250 37.86 5.81 13.31
CA CYS A 250 37.09 4.77 12.67
C CYS A 250 36.40 3.89 13.73
N LYS A 251 35.07 3.79 13.65
CA LYS A 251 34.27 2.94 14.55
C LYS A 251 34.55 1.44 14.47
N ASN A 252 35.19 0.96 13.40
CA ASN A 252 35.49 -0.47 13.20
C ASN A 252 36.89 -0.84 13.69
N CYS A 253 37.93 -0.07 13.33
CA CYS A 253 39.33 -0.41 13.66
C CYS A 253 40.03 0.57 14.61
N GLY A 254 39.40 1.69 14.97
CA GLY A 254 40.00 2.71 15.85
C GLY A 254 41.03 3.64 15.20
N ALA A 255 41.33 3.48 13.90
CA ALA A 255 42.27 4.34 13.19
C ALA A 255 41.81 5.80 13.13
N LYS A 256 42.74 6.75 13.25
CA LYS A 256 42.44 8.19 13.17
C LYS A 256 42.04 8.57 11.74
N LEU A 257 40.89 9.24 11.59
CA LEU A 257 40.41 9.73 10.30
C LEU A 257 41.04 11.11 10.02
N LEU A 258 41.56 11.31 8.81
CA LEU A 258 42.09 12.62 8.41
C LEU A 258 40.88 13.52 8.09
N LYS A 259 40.68 14.59 8.87
CA LYS A 259 39.64 15.58 8.59
C LYS A 259 39.82 16.09 7.16
N LYS A 260 38.73 16.10 6.39
CA LYS A 260 38.71 16.75 5.08
C LYS A 260 39.10 18.23 5.29
N PRO A 261 40.12 18.77 4.61
CA PRO A 261 40.31 20.21 4.60
C PRO A 261 39.08 20.83 3.94
N ASP A 262 38.58 21.92 4.54
CA ASP A 262 37.34 22.63 4.18
C ASP A 262 37.19 22.89 2.67
#